data_AF-A0A1G0NGS9-F1
#
_entry.id   AF-A0A1G0NGS9-F1
#
_cell.length_a   1.000
_cell.length_b   1.000
_cell.length_c   1.000
_cell.angle_alpha   90.00
_cell.angle_beta   90.00
_cell.angle_gamma   90.00
#
_symmetry.space_group_name_H-M   'P 1'
#
loop_
_entity.id
_entity.type
_entity.pdbx_description
1 polymer ?
#
loop_
_entity_poly.entity_id
_entity_poly.type
_entity_poly.pdbx_seq_one_letter_code
_entity_poly.pdbx_strand_id
1 'polypeptide(L)'
;MANVVECDSLEMVRGQIDRIDRQMLALLAERGAYVKQAARFKSNTTEIPAPQRVEQVIAKVTGFARELGADPVVAEATWRAMIASFIQSELAEHASLHPPST
;
A
#
# COMPACT_ATOMS: atom_id res chain seq x y z
N MET A 1 6.58 7.99 18.93
CA MET A 1 6.85 6.78 19.75
C MET A 1 5.63 5.89 19.67
N ALA A 2 5.80 4.62 19.29
CA ALA A 2 4.69 3.67 19.31
C ALA A 2 4.24 3.45 20.77
N ASN A 3 2.97 3.69 21.07
CA ASN A 3 2.40 3.44 22.38
C ASN A 3 2.03 1.94 22.47
N VAL A 4 3.06 1.10 22.65
CA VAL A 4 2.88 -0.33 22.84
C VAL A 4 2.50 -0.56 24.30
N VAL A 5 1.29 -1.07 24.52
CA VAL A 5 0.84 -1.50 25.85
C VAL A 5 1.20 -2.96 26.07
N GLU A 6 1.62 -3.28 27.29
CA GLU A 6 1.79 -4.66 27.73
C GLU A 6 0.41 -5.32 27.80
N CYS A 7 0.29 -6.51 27.21
CA CYS A 7 -0.98 -7.23 27.09
C CYS A 7 -0.91 -8.51 27.93
N ASP A 8 -1.84 -8.66 28.87
CA ASP A 8 -1.88 -9.81 29.78
C ASP A 8 -2.70 -10.99 29.22
N SER A 9 -3.26 -10.85 28.03
CA SER A 9 -4.03 -11.89 27.36
C SER A 9 -3.96 -11.80 25.84
N LEU A 10 -4.23 -12.93 25.18
CA LEU A 10 -4.33 -12.99 23.72
C LEU A 10 -5.46 -12.11 23.18
N GLU A 11 -6.54 -11.95 23.95
CA GLU A 11 -7.65 -11.06 23.59
C GLU A 11 -7.19 -9.60 23.52
N MET A 12 -6.41 -9.15 24.52
CA MET A 12 -5.85 -7.80 24.52
C MET A 12 -4.89 -7.57 23.33
N VAL A 13 -4.03 -8.56 23.03
CA VAL A 13 -3.14 -8.49 21.87
C VAL A 13 -3.94 -8.33 20.57
N ARG A 14 -4.97 -9.15 20.37
CA ARG A 14 -5.85 -9.07 19.20
C ARG A 14 -6.56 -7.73 19.12
N GLY A 15 -7.05 -7.21 20.24
CA GLY A 15 -7.67 -5.88 20.28
C GLY A 15 -6.70 -4.74 19.88
N GLN A 16 -5.42 -4.83 20.26
CA GLN A 16 -4.40 -3.87 19.81
C GLN A 16 -4.09 -4.01 18.32
N ILE A 17 -4.03 -5.25 17.80
CA ILE A 17 -3.86 -5.51 16.37
C ILE A 17 -5.04 -4.92 15.59
N ASP A 18 -6.29 -5.23 15.97
CA ASP A 18 -7.49 -4.69 15.31
C ASP A 18 -7.56 -3.16 15.32
N ARG A 19 -7.02 -2.53 16.37
CA ARG A 19 -6.90 -1.07 16.45
C ARG A 19 -5.88 -0.56 15.43
N ILE A 20 -4.72 -1.21 15.32
CA ILE A 20 -3.66 -0.84 14.36
C ILE A 20 -4.14 -1.10 12.93
N ASP A 21 -4.81 -2.22 12.66
CA ASP A 21 -5.35 -2.58 11.35
C ASP A 21 -6.34 -1.52 10.84
N ARG A 22 -7.21 -1.01 11.72
CA ARG A 22 -8.10 0.11 11.38
C ARG A 22 -7.34 1.38 10.99
N GLN A 23 -6.24 1.70 11.69
CA GLN A 23 -5.39 2.84 11.35
C GLN A 23 -4.66 2.63 10.02
N MET A 24 -4.13 1.41 9.79
CA MET A 24 -3.49 1.06 8.52
C MET A 24 -4.47 1.13 7.35
N LEU A 25 -5.70 0.65 7.51
CA LEU A 25 -6.73 0.74 6.47
C LEU A 25 -7.14 2.18 6.17
N ALA A 26 -7.22 3.05 7.17
CA ALA A 26 -7.50 4.47 6.95
C ALA A 26 -6.39 5.13 6.11
N LEU A 27 -5.13 4.89 6.45
CA LEU A 27 -3.97 5.37 5.68
C LEU A 27 -3.91 4.76 4.28
N LEU A 28 -4.31 3.49 4.14
CA LEU A 28 -4.37 2.81 2.84
C LEU A 28 -5.43 3.43 1.95
N ALA A 29 -6.59 3.79 2.49
CA ALA A 29 -7.64 4.49 1.76
C ALA A 29 -7.18 5.87 1.28
N GLU A 30 -6.52 6.63 2.15
CA GLU A 30 -5.90 7.92 1.79
C GLU A 30 -4.85 7.76 0.69
N ARG A 31 -3.93 6.80 0.83
CA ARG A 31 -2.94 6.45 -0.20
C ARG A 31 -3.63 6.10 -1.52
N GLY A 32 -4.70 5.33 -1.48
CA GLY A 32 -5.47 4.95 -2.66
C GLY A 32 -6.12 6.13 -3.38
N ALA A 33 -6.59 7.14 -2.65
CA ALA A 33 -7.10 8.38 -3.24
C ALA A 33 -6.01 9.11 -4.05
N TYR A 34 -4.77 9.15 -3.56
CA TYR A 34 -3.64 9.72 -4.32
C TYR A 34 -3.24 8.88 -5.53
N VAL A 35 -3.30 7.55 -5.45
CA VAL A 35 -3.08 6.66 -6.60
C VAL A 35 -4.09 6.97 -7.71
N LYS A 36 -5.37 7.13 -7.37
CA LYS A 36 -6.42 7.51 -8.33
C LYS A 36 -6.19 8.88 -8.94
N GLN A 37 -5.69 9.85 -8.18
CA GLN A 37 -5.30 11.15 -8.74
C GLN A 37 -4.11 11.00 -9.70
N ALA A 38 -3.11 10.19 -9.35
CA ALA A 38 -1.96 9.92 -10.19
C ALA A 38 -2.36 9.32 -11.54
N ALA A 39 -3.40 8.47 -11.57
CA ALA A 39 -3.94 7.91 -12.81
C ALA A 39 -4.38 8.97 -13.83
N ARG A 40 -4.87 10.13 -13.38
CA ARG A 40 -5.27 11.24 -14.28
C ARG A 40 -4.11 11.87 -15.04
N PHE A 41 -2.87 11.69 -14.56
CA PHE A 41 -1.67 12.20 -15.22
C PHE A 41 -1.00 11.18 -16.15
N LYS A 42 -1.44 9.91 -16.11
CA LYS A 42 -0.95 8.85 -16.99
C LYS A 42 -1.75 8.90 -18.29
N SER A 43 -1.08 9.18 -19.41
CA SER A 43 -1.78 9.35 -20.69
C SER A 43 -2.12 8.01 -21.33
N ASN A 44 -1.32 6.97 -21.05
CA ASN A 44 -1.41 5.65 -21.66
C ASN A 44 -1.32 4.53 -20.61
N THR A 45 -1.99 3.40 -20.85
CA THR A 45 -1.95 2.22 -19.95
C THR A 45 -0.57 1.62 -19.77
N THR A 46 0.35 1.83 -20.72
CA THR A 46 1.76 1.41 -20.63
C THR A 46 2.55 2.16 -19.57
N GLU A 47 2.05 3.30 -19.07
CA GLU A 47 2.64 4.07 -17.98
C GLU A 47 2.11 3.64 -16.60
N ILE A 48 1.10 2.76 -16.56
CA ILE A 48 0.55 2.25 -15.30
C ILE A 48 1.57 1.34 -14.60
N PRO A 49 2.21 0.36 -15.28
CA PRO A 49 3.39 -0.29 -14.74
C PRO A 49 4.56 0.70 -14.77
N ALA A 50 4.99 1.15 -13.61
CA ALA A 50 6.19 1.98 -13.46
C ALA A 50 7.25 1.23 -12.64
N PRO A 51 7.94 0.21 -13.18
CA PRO A 51 8.85 -0.66 -12.42
C PRO A 51 9.93 0.12 -11.66
N GLN A 52 10.51 1.14 -12.29
CA GLN A 52 11.50 2.00 -11.65
C GLN A 52 10.92 2.73 -10.43
N ARG A 53 9.65 3.18 -10.51
CA ARG A 53 8.99 3.83 -9.40
C ARG A 53 8.68 2.86 -8.26
N VAL A 54 8.32 1.60 -8.59
CA VAL A 54 8.12 0.55 -7.58
C VAL A 54 9.40 0.35 -6.77
N GLU A 55 10.55 0.13 -7.42
CA GLU A 55 11.81 -0.11 -6.71
C GLU A 55 12.25 1.11 -5.88
N GLN A 56 12.02 2.34 -6.36
CA GLN A 56 12.26 3.54 -5.56
C GLN A 56 11.39 3.60 -4.29
N VAL A 57 10.13 3.16 -4.36
CA VAL A 57 9.26 3.11 -3.19
C VAL A 57 9.72 2.03 -2.22
N ILE A 58 10.10 0.85 -2.72
CA ILE A 58 10.61 -0.24 -1.88
C ILE A 58 11.89 0.15 -1.16
N ALA A 59 12.84 0.77 -1.86
CA ALA A 59 14.08 1.27 -1.24
C ALA A 59 13.81 2.29 -0.12
N LYS A 60 12.83 3.18 -0.31
CA LYS A 60 12.44 4.16 0.73
C LYS A 60 11.79 3.49 1.94
N VAL A 61 10.85 2.58 1.70
CA VAL A 61 10.09 1.91 2.76
C VAL A 61 10.97 1.00 3.59
N THR A 62 11.90 0.28 2.97
CA THR A 62 12.89 -0.53 3.70
C THR A 62 13.84 0.34 4.52
N GLY A 63 14.16 1.56 4.05
CA GLY A 63 14.84 2.59 4.85
C GLY A 63 14.02 2.99 6.09
N PHE A 64 12.76 3.39 5.88
CA PHE A 64 11.85 3.77 6.98
C PHE A 64 11.62 2.62 7.97
N ALA A 65 11.54 1.38 7.50
CA ALA A 65 11.40 0.22 8.37
C ALA A 65 12.56 0.14 9.37
N ARG A 66 13.80 0.31 8.90
CA ARG A 66 14.99 0.32 9.77
C ARG A 66 14.95 1.48 10.77
N GLU A 67 14.58 2.68 10.32
CA GLU A 67 14.49 3.88 11.18
C GLU A 67 13.43 3.73 12.28
N LEU A 68 12.32 3.04 11.97
CA LEU A 68 11.18 2.83 12.86
C LEU A 68 11.29 1.55 13.70
N GLY A 69 12.32 0.73 13.48
CA GLY A 69 12.51 -0.55 14.18
C GLY A 69 11.59 -1.68 13.67
N ALA A 70 11.02 -1.55 12.49
CA ALA A 70 10.25 -2.60 11.82
C ALA A 70 11.16 -3.54 11.01
N ASP A 71 10.73 -4.78 10.81
CA ASP A 71 11.42 -5.75 9.95
C ASP A 71 11.36 -5.29 8.47
N PRO A 72 12.52 -4.99 7.82
CA PRO A 72 12.55 -4.57 6.43
C PRO A 72 11.97 -5.60 5.45
N VAL A 73 12.10 -6.89 5.74
CA VAL A 73 11.59 -7.98 4.88
C VAL A 73 10.07 -7.98 4.90
N VAL A 74 9.46 -7.84 6.08
CA VAL A 74 8.01 -7.73 6.23
C VAL A 74 7.48 -6.46 5.55
N ALA A 75 8.18 -5.33 5.74
CA ALA A 75 7.81 -4.07 5.12
C ALA A 75 7.86 -4.14 3.57
N GLU A 76 8.94 -4.71 3.01
CA GLU A 76 9.07 -4.90 1.56
C GLU A 76 7.96 -5.77 0.99
N ALA A 77 7.71 -6.95 1.58
CA ALA A 77 6.69 -7.87 1.11
C ALA A 77 5.29 -7.22 1.11
N THR A 78 4.97 -6.50 2.19
CA THR A 78 3.71 -5.77 2.34
C THR A 78 3.55 -4.70 1.26
N TRP A 79 4.58 -3.89 1.02
CA TRP A 79 4.50 -2.82 0.03
C TRP A 79 4.45 -3.34 -1.41
N ARG A 80 5.17 -4.41 -1.73
CA ARG A 80 5.11 -5.03 -3.07
C ARG A 80 3.70 -5.54 -3.37
N ALA A 81 3.08 -6.26 -2.42
CA ALA A 81 1.71 -6.74 -2.56
C ALA A 81 0.73 -5.57 -2.73
N MET A 82 0.81 -4.57 -1.85
CA MET A 82 -0.04 -3.38 -1.92
C MET A 82 0.07 -2.65 -3.27
N ILE A 83 1.29 -2.40 -3.76
CA ILE A 83 1.51 -1.73 -5.04
C ILE A 83 0.94 -2.55 -6.20
N ALA A 84 1.16 -3.86 -6.21
CA ALA A 84 0.60 -4.75 -7.22
C ALA A 84 -0.94 -4.70 -7.25
N SER A 85 -1.60 -4.71 -6.08
CA SER A 85 -3.06 -4.58 -5.99
C SER A 85 -3.56 -3.23 -6.51
N PHE A 86 -2.87 -2.12 -6.24
CA PHE A 86 -3.23 -0.83 -6.80
C PHE A 86 -3.12 -0.79 -8.32
N ILE A 87 -2.03 -1.33 -8.88
CA ILE A 87 -1.84 -1.43 -10.33
C ILE A 87 -2.97 -2.25 -10.97
N GLN A 88 -3.33 -3.39 -10.38
CA GLN A 88 -4.44 -4.22 -10.86
C GLN A 88 -5.78 -3.48 -10.80
N SER A 89 -6.04 -2.75 -9.71
CA SER A 89 -7.25 -1.93 -9.58
C SER A 89 -7.31 -0.82 -10.63
N GLU A 90 -6.19 -0.14 -10.91
CA GLU A 90 -6.09 0.90 -11.94
C GLU A 90 -6.36 0.31 -13.34
N LEU A 91 -5.79 -0.85 -13.66
CA LEU A 91 -6.01 -1.54 -14.93
C LEU A 91 -7.47 -1.94 -15.13
N ALA A 92 -8.12 -2.46 -14.08
CA ALA A 92 -9.54 -2.83 -14.11
C ALA A 92 -10.46 -1.61 -14.29
N GLU A 93 -10.15 -0.49 -13.61
CA GLU A 93 -10.90 0.77 -13.76
C GLU A 93 -10.74 1.36 -15.16
N HIS A 94 -9.53 1.33 -15.73
CA HIS A 94 -9.31 1.76 -17.12
C HIS A 94 -10.08 0.89 -18.12
N ALA A 95 -10.07 -0.44 -17.95
CA ALA A 95 -10.77 -1.36 -18.84
C ALA A 95 -12.30 -1.18 -18.83
N SER A 96 -12.89 -0.81 -17.68
CA SER A 96 -14.33 -0.54 -17.58
C SER A 96 -14.73 0.79 -18.24
N LEU A 97 -13.84 1.79 -18.22
CA LEU A 97 -14.05 3.08 -18.88
C LEU A 97 -13.80 3.03 -20.40
N HIS A 98 -12.96 2.09 -20.86
CA HIS A 98 -12.60 1.89 -22.26
C HIS A 98 -12.80 0.43 -22.68
N PRO A 99 -14.05 -0.04 -22.81
CA PRO A 99 -14.32 -1.39 -23.28
C PRO A 99 -13.79 -1.60 -24.70
N PRO A 100 -13.28 -2.79 -25.05
CA PRO A 100 -12.80 -3.06 -26.40
C PRO A 100 -13.94 -2.85 -27.40
N SER A 101 -13.68 -2.03 -28.42
CA SER A 101 -14.59 -1.88 -29.57
C SER A 101 -14.78 -3.26 -30.20
N THR A 102 -16.02 -3.78 -30.19
CA THR A 102 -16.44 -5.01 -30.86
C THR A 102 -16.12 -5.00 -32.35
#